data_AF-A0A916VT90-F1
#
_entry.id   AF-A0A916VT90-F1
#
_cell.length_a   1.000
_cell.length_b   1.000
_cell.length_c   1.000
_cell.angle_alpha   90.00
_cell.angle_beta   90.00
_cell.angle_gamma   90.00
#
_symmetry.space_group_name_H-M   'P 1'
#
loop_
_entity.id
_entity.type
_entity.pdbx_description
1 polymer ?
#
loop_
_entity_poly.entity_id
_entity_poly.type
_entity_poly.pdbx_seq_one_letter_code
_entity_poly.pdbx_strand_id
1 'polypeptide(L)'
;MILEEIFPFRLAIDATAIAGASLWSLALYWGFSPLSEWVTLQLNRWFNFAERALYTSEKEFERTRKARESQNAFYASIFSIVPFLIVGSLCNWGVEIGLDKSWSISIGIIVCVICGVYELGRRDSKSS
;
A
#
# COMPACT_ATOMS: atom_id res chain seq x y z
N MET A 1 25.60 -24.31 -7.85
CA MET A 1 26.13 -23.63 -6.65
C MET A 1 25.07 -22.65 -6.23
N ILE A 2 24.30 -23.06 -5.24
CA ILE A 2 22.95 -22.58 -4.99
C ILE A 2 23.04 -21.49 -3.91
N LEU A 3 22.29 -20.40 -4.08
CA LEU A 3 22.17 -19.25 -3.18
C LEU A 3 21.72 -19.58 -1.73
N GLU A 4 21.71 -20.86 -1.34
CA GLU A 4 21.14 -21.39 -0.10
C GLU A 4 22.04 -21.28 1.13
N GLU A 5 23.33 -20.92 0.98
CA GLU A 5 24.27 -20.86 2.11
C GLU A 5 24.50 -19.44 2.68
N ILE A 6 23.98 -18.39 2.05
CA ILE A 6 24.33 -16.99 2.40
C ILE A 6 23.39 -16.37 3.45
N PHE A 7 22.20 -16.95 3.71
CA PHE A 7 21.24 -16.39 4.68
C PHE A 7 20.87 -17.41 5.77
N PRO A 8 21.09 -17.11 7.07
CA PRO A 8 20.71 -17.98 8.20
C PRO A 8 19.19 -18.01 8.45
N PHE A 9 18.41 -17.32 7.63
CA PHE A 9 16.95 -17.28 7.71
C PHE A 9 16.38 -17.94 6.45
N ARG A 10 15.68 -19.06 6.61
CA ARG A 10 14.79 -19.57 5.56
C ARG A 10 13.61 -18.61 5.47
N LEU A 11 13.69 -17.61 4.60
CA LEU A 11 12.52 -16.92 4.08
C LEU A 11 11.75 -17.90 3.18
N ALA A 12 11.18 -18.94 3.79
CA ALA A 12 10.15 -19.74 3.17
C ALA A 12 8.91 -18.85 3.10
N ILE A 13 8.86 -18.00 2.07
CA ILE A 13 7.68 -17.20 1.76
C ILE A 13 6.60 -18.20 1.35
N ASP A 14 5.85 -18.65 2.35
CA ASP A 14 4.73 -19.55 2.21
C ASP A 14 3.62 -18.82 1.45
N ALA A 15 3.00 -19.49 0.48
CA ALA A 15 1.90 -18.93 -0.31
C ALA A 15 0.75 -18.46 0.61
N THR A 16 0.56 -19.13 1.74
CA THR A 16 -0.43 -18.76 2.76
C THR A 16 -0.09 -17.42 3.43
N ALA A 17 1.19 -17.14 3.69
CA ALA A 17 1.64 -15.88 4.28
C ALA A 17 1.45 -14.72 3.30
N ILE A 18 1.75 -14.92 2.01
CA ILE A 18 1.47 -13.90 0.97
C ILE A 18 -0.04 -13.63 0.88
N ALA A 19 -0.86 -14.68 0.83
CA ALA A 19 -2.31 -14.55 0.72
C ALA A 19 -2.89 -13.80 1.92
N GLY A 20 -2.49 -14.18 3.14
CA GLY A 20 -2.91 -13.51 4.37
C GLY A 20 -2.47 -12.05 4.41
N ALA A 21 -1.18 -11.77 4.19
CA ALA A 21 -0.66 -10.40 4.13
C ALA A 21 -1.39 -9.54 3.09
N SER A 22 -1.70 -10.10 1.92
CA SER A 22 -2.43 -9.40 0.85
C SER A 22 -3.86 -9.04 1.27
N LEU A 23 -4.58 -9.98 1.92
CA LEU A 23 -5.92 -9.74 2.44
C LEU A 23 -5.93 -8.63 3.48
N TRP A 24 -5.01 -8.68 4.45
CA TRP A 24 -4.88 -7.66 5.49
C TRP A 24 -4.51 -6.30 4.90
N SER A 25 -3.59 -6.27 3.93
CA SER A 25 -3.19 -5.03 3.25
C SER A 25 -4.35 -4.38 2.50
N LEU A 26 -5.13 -5.19 1.78
CA LEU A 26 -6.31 -4.74 1.05
C LEU A 26 -7.41 -4.24 2.00
N ALA A 27 -7.65 -4.98 3.08
CA ALA A 27 -8.60 -4.61 4.10
C ALA A 27 -8.26 -3.26 4.73
N LEU A 28 -6.99 -3.04 5.10
CA LEU A 28 -6.53 -1.76 5.65
C LEU A 28 -6.62 -0.63 4.62
N TYR A 29 -6.27 -0.90 3.36
CA TYR A 29 -6.33 0.09 2.29
C TYR A 29 -7.76 0.61 2.06
N TRP A 30 -8.76 -0.29 2.07
CA TRP A 30 -10.17 0.10 1.94
C TRP A 30 -10.78 0.64 3.23
N GLY A 31 -10.51 -0.01 4.37
CA GLY A 31 -11.07 0.37 5.66
C GLY A 31 -10.61 1.74 6.15
N PHE A 32 -9.37 2.11 5.84
CA PHE A 32 -8.80 3.41 6.17
C PHE A 32 -8.68 4.31 4.94
N SER A 33 -9.75 4.42 4.15
CA SER A 33 -9.75 5.25 2.94
C SER A 33 -9.25 6.70 3.13
N PRO A 34 -9.65 7.44 4.19
CA PRO A 34 -9.10 8.79 4.43
C PRO A 34 -7.58 8.79 4.63
N LEU A 35 -7.03 7.75 5.26
CA LEU A 35 -5.60 7.58 5.44
C LEU A 35 -4.91 7.26 4.12
N SER A 36 -5.50 6.40 3.29
CA SER A 36 -4.98 6.08 1.96
C SER A 36 -4.91 7.30 1.04
N GLU A 37 -5.99 8.11 1.03
CA GLU A 37 -6.04 9.40 0.34
C GLU A 37 -4.95 10.35 0.86
N TRP A 38 -4.79 10.45 2.19
CA TRP A 38 -3.75 11.27 2.81
C TRP A 38 -2.32 10.82 2.46
N VAL A 39 -2.02 9.52 2.53
CA VAL A 39 -0.70 8.96 2.15
C VAL A 39 -0.39 9.27 0.70
N THR A 40 -1.37 9.10 -0.20
CA THR A 40 -1.23 9.40 -1.63
C THR A 40 -0.91 10.88 -1.85
N LEU A 41 -1.58 11.79 -1.14
CA LEU A 41 -1.30 13.22 -1.21
C LEU A 41 0.11 13.57 -0.70
N GLN A 42 0.57 12.96 0.41
CA GLN A 42 1.92 13.20 0.92
C GLN A 42 2.98 12.70 -0.05
N LEU A 43 2.81 11.51 -0.64
CA LEU A 43 3.72 10.98 -1.64
C LEU A 43 3.74 11.86 -2.90
N ASN A 44 2.58 12.35 -3.34
CA ASN A 44 2.51 13.28 -4.48
C ASN A 44 3.27 14.59 -4.18
N ARG A 45 3.07 15.17 -3.00
CA ARG A 45 3.80 16.38 -2.57
C ARG A 45 5.30 16.13 -2.51
N TRP A 46 5.70 14.98 -1.98
CA TRP A 46 7.10 14.61 -1.88
C TRP A 46 7.74 14.39 -3.26
N PHE A 47 7.07 13.71 -4.19
CA PHE A 47 7.55 13.55 -5.56
C PHE A 47 7.66 14.89 -6.29
N ASN A 48 6.67 15.77 -6.16
CA ASN A 48 6.75 17.11 -6.75
C ASN A 48 7.88 17.95 -6.14
N PHE A 49 8.15 17.81 -4.83
CA PHE A 49 9.29 18.46 -4.19
C PHE A 49 10.63 17.90 -4.67
N ALA A 50 10.76 16.56 -4.73
CA ALA A 50 11.96 15.88 -5.20
C ALA A 50 12.25 16.25 -6.66
N GLU A 51 11.23 16.30 -7.51
CA GLU A 51 11.36 16.70 -8.90
C GLU A 51 11.80 18.16 -9.01
N ARG A 52 11.21 19.08 -8.25
CA ARG A 52 11.64 20.48 -8.22
C ARG A 52 13.10 20.64 -7.78
N ALA A 53 13.58 19.80 -6.86
CA ALA A 53 14.97 19.82 -6.41
C ALA A 53 15.97 19.34 -7.47
N LEU A 54 15.53 18.59 -8.49
CA LEU A 54 16.38 18.16 -9.61
C LEU A 54 16.61 19.25 -10.67
N TYR A 55 15.82 20.32 -10.69
CA TYR A 55 15.92 21.38 -11.70
C TYR A 55 16.66 22.61 -11.18
N THR A 56 17.75 22.96 -11.87
CA THR A 56 18.53 24.19 -11.61
C THR A 56 17.97 25.41 -12.37
N SER A 57 17.05 25.23 -13.32
CA SER A 57 16.49 26.29 -14.17
C SER A 57 14.96 26.21 -14.29
N GLU A 58 14.26 27.31 -13.95
CA GLU A 58 12.79 27.39 -13.94
C GLU A 58 12.15 27.22 -15.33
N LYS A 59 12.86 27.57 -16.40
CA LYS A 59 12.35 27.49 -17.79
C LYS A 59 12.18 26.06 -18.30
N GLU A 60 13.01 25.12 -17.85
CA GLU A 60 12.90 23.70 -18.21
C GLU A 60 11.80 22.99 -17.40
N PHE A 61 11.62 23.42 -16.15
CA PHE A 61 10.55 22.93 -15.28
C PHE A 61 9.17 23.27 -15.84
N GLU A 62 8.89 24.54 -16.15
CA GLU A 62 7.58 24.96 -16.66
C GLU A 62 7.21 24.32 -18.02
N ARG A 63 8.20 23.97 -18.85
CA ARG A 63 7.96 23.29 -20.15
C ARG A 63 7.46 21.85 -19.99
N THR A 64 7.89 21.15 -18.93
CA THR A 64 7.59 19.72 -18.72
C THR A 64 6.62 19.46 -17.57
N ARG A 65 6.31 20.50 -16.79
CA ARG A 65 5.50 20.47 -15.57
C ARG A 65 4.21 19.66 -15.66
N LYS A 66 3.33 19.96 -16.61
CA LYS A 66 2.00 19.33 -16.69
C LYS A 66 2.05 17.82 -16.95
N ALA A 67 3.01 17.37 -17.77
CA ALA A 67 3.17 15.95 -18.08
C ALA A 67 3.82 15.17 -16.93
N ARG A 68 4.61 15.84 -16.09
CA ARG A 68 5.30 15.25 -14.96
C ARG A 68 4.48 15.24 -13.68
N GLU A 69 3.71 16.28 -13.40
CA GLU A 69 2.74 16.31 -12.30
C GLU A 69 1.75 15.14 -12.39
N SER A 70 1.31 14.78 -13.59
CA SER A 70 0.44 13.61 -13.80
C SER A 70 1.17 12.28 -13.57
N GLN A 71 2.43 12.16 -13.99
CA GLN A 71 3.28 11.01 -13.68
C GLN A 71 3.50 10.87 -12.18
N ASN A 72 3.80 11.95 -11.47
CA ASN A 72 4.00 11.94 -10.03
C ASN A 72 2.72 11.60 -9.27
N ALA A 73 1.55 12.05 -9.74
CA ALA A 73 0.25 11.63 -9.20
C ALA A 73 0.01 10.13 -9.38
N PHE A 74 0.34 9.60 -10.57
CA PHE A 74 0.24 8.17 -10.85
C PHE A 74 1.19 7.35 -9.97
N TYR A 75 2.48 7.72 -9.90
CA TYR A 75 3.44 7.06 -9.03
C TYR A 75 3.03 7.15 -7.57
N ALA A 76 2.57 8.31 -7.09
CA ALA A 76 2.09 8.47 -5.71
C ALA A 76 0.95 7.50 -5.38
N SER A 77 0.02 7.28 -6.32
CA SER A 77 -1.07 6.32 -6.13
C SER A 77 -0.61 4.86 -6.10
N ILE A 78 0.49 4.51 -6.77
CA ILE A 78 1.04 3.14 -6.73
C ILE A 78 1.87 2.95 -5.46
N PHE A 79 2.75 3.89 -5.16
CA PHE A 79 3.61 3.84 -3.99
C PHE A 79 2.83 3.96 -2.68
N SER A 80 1.62 4.53 -2.70
CA SER A 80 0.76 4.58 -1.51
C SER A 80 0.33 3.19 -1.04
N ILE A 81 0.38 2.16 -1.89
CA ILE A 81 0.08 0.77 -1.53
C ILE A 81 1.16 0.18 -0.61
N VAL A 82 2.43 0.61 -0.75
CA VAL A 82 3.58 0.04 -0.04
C VAL A 82 3.45 0.11 1.49
N PRO A 83 3.08 1.26 2.10
CA PRO A 83 2.81 1.31 3.54
C PRO A 83 1.75 0.30 4.00
N PHE A 84 0.68 0.10 3.22
CA PHE A 84 -0.36 -0.87 3.56
C PHE A 84 0.12 -2.31 3.42
N LEU A 85 1.00 -2.61 2.47
CA LEU A 85 1.65 -3.92 2.36
C LEU A 85 2.50 -4.23 3.60
N ILE A 86 3.24 -3.24 4.09
CA ILE A 86 4.06 -3.39 5.31
C ILE A 86 3.14 -3.65 6.52
N VAL A 87 2.17 -2.76 6.75
CA VAL A 87 1.27 -2.88 7.92
C VAL A 87 0.40 -4.13 7.82
N GLY A 88 -0.12 -4.46 6.64
CA GLY A 88 -0.92 -5.67 6.43
C GLY A 88 -0.11 -6.95 6.66
N SER A 89 1.16 -6.98 6.27
CA SER A 89 2.06 -8.10 6.60
C SER A 89 2.30 -8.21 8.11
N LEU A 90 2.48 -7.07 8.79
CA LEU A 90 2.62 -7.04 10.26
C LEU A 90 1.34 -7.51 10.97
N CYS A 91 0.16 -7.12 10.47
CA CYS A 91 -1.13 -7.57 10.99
C CYS A 91 -1.28 -9.09 10.82
N ASN A 92 -0.99 -9.61 9.62
CA ASN A 92 -1.02 -11.05 9.36
C ASN A 92 -0.09 -11.80 10.32
N TRP A 93 1.15 -11.34 10.46
CA TRP A 93 2.14 -11.95 11.33
C TRP A 93 1.74 -11.88 12.82
N GLY A 94 1.20 -10.76 13.27
CA GLY A 94 0.72 -10.59 14.65
C GLY A 94 -0.44 -11.54 14.99
N VAL A 95 -1.38 -11.72 14.07
CA VAL A 95 -2.50 -12.66 14.24
C VAL A 95 -2.00 -14.11 14.19
N GLU A 96 -1.06 -14.42 13.28
CA GLU A 96 -0.46 -15.76 13.18
C GLU A 96 0.27 -16.16 14.47
N ILE A 97 1.00 -15.24 15.11
CA ILE A 97 1.67 -15.51 16.40
C ILE A 97 0.66 -15.81 17.52
N GLY A 98 -0.47 -15.10 17.55
CA GLY A 98 -1.45 -15.22 18.63
C GLY A 98 -2.46 -16.35 18.46
N LEU A 99 -2.94 -16.56 17.23
CA LEU A 99 -4.14 -17.33 16.91
C LEU A 99 -3.92 -18.41 15.85
N ASP A 100 -2.69 -18.60 15.34
CA ASP A 100 -2.33 -19.54 14.26
C ASP A 100 -2.71 -19.07 12.84
N LYS A 101 -2.12 -19.70 11.82
CA LYS A 101 -2.23 -19.38 10.39
C LYS A 101 -3.67 -19.39 9.88
N SER A 102 -4.46 -20.38 10.28
CA SER A 102 -5.85 -20.54 9.82
C SER A 102 -6.71 -19.35 10.23
N TRP A 103 -6.54 -18.86 11.46
CA TRP A 103 -7.28 -17.70 11.97
C TRP A 103 -6.88 -16.41 11.27
N SER A 104 -5.58 -16.22 10.97
CA SER A 104 -5.12 -15.04 10.25
C SER A 104 -5.81 -14.88 8.89
N ILE A 105 -5.93 -15.96 8.12
CA ILE A 105 -6.58 -15.93 6.80
C ILE A 105 -8.08 -15.72 6.95
N SER A 106 -8.76 -16.48 7.81
CA SER A 106 -10.21 -16.36 7.99
C SER A 106 -10.64 -14.97 8.48
N ILE A 107 -9.93 -14.41 9.47
CA ILE A 107 -10.19 -13.05 9.95
C ILE A 107 -9.86 -12.04 8.85
N GLY A 108 -8.73 -12.20 8.14
CA GLY A 108 -8.36 -11.33 7.02
C GLY A 108 -9.44 -11.25 5.94
N ILE A 109 -10.07 -12.37 5.58
CA ILE A 109 -11.21 -12.39 4.63
C ILE A 109 -12.39 -11.59 5.19
N ILE A 110 -12.78 -11.83 6.44
CA ILE A 110 -13.92 -11.14 7.08
C ILE A 110 -13.68 -9.63 7.10
N VAL A 111 -12.51 -9.19 7.56
CA VAL A 111 -12.17 -7.76 7.61
C VAL A 111 -12.13 -7.17 6.21
N CYS A 112 -11.57 -7.88 5.22
CA CYS A 112 -11.55 -7.43 3.83
C CYS A 112 -12.96 -7.22 3.27
N VAL A 113 -13.90 -8.15 3.54
CA VAL A 113 -15.29 -8.01 3.12
C VAL A 113 -15.96 -6.82 3.81
N ILE A 114 -15.80 -6.68 5.13
CA ILE A 114 -16.38 -5.56 5.89
C ILE A 114 -15.86 -4.22 5.37
N CYS A 115 -14.54 -4.08 5.21
CA CYS A 115 -13.91 -2.87 4.70
C CYS A 115 -14.31 -2.57 3.26
N GLY A 116 -14.48 -3.59 2.42
CA GLY A 116 -15.00 -3.43 1.06
C GLY A 116 -16.43 -2.88 1.04
N VAL A 117 -17.32 -3.43 1.87
CA VAL A 117 -18.70 -2.93 2.01
C VAL A 117 -18.72 -1.50 2.56
N TYR A 118 -17.89 -1.19 3.57
CA TYR A 118 -17.75 0.15 4.11
C TYR A 118 -17.34 1.16 3.03
N GLU A 119 -16.30 0.84 2.24
CA GLU A 119 -15.79 1.73 1.21
C GLU A 119 -16.82 1.93 0.08
N LEU A 120 -17.58 0.89 -0.28
CA LEU A 120 -18.70 1.01 -1.20
C LEU A 120 -19.76 1.98 -0.67
N GLY A 121 -20.19 1.82 0.57
CA GLY A 121 -21.18 2.72 1.20
C GLY A 121 -20.70 4.16 1.33
N ARG A 122 -19.41 4.37 1.69
CA ARG A 122 -18.80 5.69 1.76
C ARG A 122 -18.81 6.40 0.40
N ARG A 123 -18.51 5.67 -0.68
CA ARG A 123 -18.53 6.23 -2.04
C ARG A 123 -19.94 6.58 -2.49
N ASP A 124 -20.91 5.71 -2.22
CA ASP A 124 -22.32 5.96 -2.54
C ASP A 124 -22.84 7.23 -1.85
N SER A 125 -22.52 7.40 -0.56
CA SER A 125 -22.88 8.59 0.22
C SER A 125 -22.23 9.89 -0.27
N LYS A 126 -21.11 9.82 -1.00
CA LYS A 126 -20.47 11.00 -1.62
C LYS A 126 -21.05 11.34 -2.99
N SER A 127 -21.78 10.41 -3.62
CA SER A 127 -22.34 10.56 -4.96
C SER A 127 -23.79 11.05 -4.96
N SER A 128 -24.50 10.93 -3.84
CA SER A 128 -25.86 11.43 -3.63
C SER A 128 -25.89 12.82 -3.00
#